data_AF-A0A820X4V6-F1
#
_entry.id   AF-A0A820X4V6-F1
#
_cell.length_a   1.000
_cell.length_b   1.000
_cell.length_c   1.000
_cell.angle_alpha   90.00
_cell.angle_beta   90.00
_cell.angle_gamma   90.00
#
_symmetry.space_group_name_H-M   'P 1'
#
loop_
_entity.id
_entity.type
_entity.pdbx_description
1 polymer ?
#
loop_
_entity_poly.entity_id
_entity_poly.type
_entity_poly.pdbx_seq_one_letter_code
_entity_poly.pdbx_strand_id
1 'polypeptide(L)'
;HADPAGIGHPPDKELGTNRNVFTILGPHLGHYYGDVFIVFKREILHHPDANFSIQAATSYASGNCFKWRPWLGTDPGSQDARVKLFHSTKLHASIPGYEYATALELIATASQTLKKKSMNIDLATILKRWLTVDSHMNIEAHLPQLIPLDYIDHIYISQNIFESLNPNTRKFIDVTFKNRITKTSHVIELDHDGGTFGSKPNSKIRREYQDFILKDIMDKYGQLDINSISRPIQGTIITIPATDFND
;
A
#
# COMPACT_ATOMS: atom_id res chain seq x y z
N HIS A 1 6.10 -16.66 -20.87
CA HIS A 1 6.17 -15.19 -20.76
C HIS A 1 7.26 -14.83 -19.76
N ALA A 2 8.40 -14.30 -20.23
CA ALA A 2 9.49 -13.83 -19.37
C ALA A 2 9.43 -12.32 -19.30
N ASP A 3 8.42 -11.79 -18.59
CA ASP A 3 8.41 -10.39 -18.21
C ASP A 3 9.30 -10.28 -16.97
N PRO A 4 10.42 -9.53 -17.00
CA PRO A 4 11.27 -9.38 -15.83
C PRO A 4 10.44 -8.74 -14.71
N ALA A 5 10.16 -9.51 -13.65
CA ALA A 5 9.39 -9.03 -12.53
C ALA A 5 10.12 -7.86 -11.82
N GLY A 6 9.40 -6.74 -11.63
CA GLY A 6 9.86 -5.56 -10.90
C GLY A 6 10.73 -4.58 -11.72
N ILE A 7 10.99 -3.40 -11.16
CA ILE A 7 11.81 -2.34 -11.80
C ILE A 7 13.33 -2.64 -11.79
N GLY A 8 13.73 -3.86 -11.40
CA GLY A 8 15.12 -4.28 -11.35
C GLY A 8 15.97 -3.62 -10.25
N HIS A 9 15.35 -2.99 -9.26
CA HIS A 9 16.03 -2.35 -8.14
C HIS A 9 16.82 -3.41 -7.33
N PRO A 10 18.16 -3.28 -7.16
CA PRO A 10 18.98 -4.35 -6.59
C PRO A 10 18.56 -4.82 -5.19
N PRO A 11 18.24 -3.93 -4.23
CA PRO A 11 17.73 -4.33 -2.92
C PRO A 11 16.49 -5.23 -2.97
N ASP A 12 15.62 -5.05 -3.97
CA ASP A 12 14.38 -5.82 -4.07
C ASP A 12 14.65 -7.29 -4.39
N LYS A 13 15.77 -7.58 -5.07
CA LYS A 13 16.21 -8.96 -5.34
C LYS A 13 16.69 -9.64 -4.06
N GLU A 14 17.44 -8.93 -3.23
CA GLU A 14 17.97 -9.44 -1.96
C GLU A 14 16.85 -9.66 -0.94
N LEU A 15 15.86 -8.77 -0.93
CA LEU A 15 14.66 -8.86 -0.08
C LEU A 15 13.60 -9.81 -0.67
N GLY A 16 13.79 -10.27 -1.91
CA GLY A 16 12.83 -11.11 -2.65
C GLY A 16 11.51 -10.41 -2.98
N THR A 17 11.42 -9.09 -2.85
CA THR A 17 10.23 -8.28 -3.13
C THR A 17 10.04 -8.01 -4.63
N ASN A 18 11.07 -8.27 -5.44
CA ASN A 18 11.02 -8.13 -6.89
C ASN A 18 10.02 -9.08 -7.59
N ARG A 19 9.43 -10.02 -6.85
CA ARG A 19 8.41 -10.98 -7.32
C ARG A 19 6.98 -10.57 -6.97
N ASN A 20 6.80 -9.42 -6.33
CA ASN A 20 5.52 -8.94 -5.83
C ASN A 20 5.21 -7.55 -6.38
N VAL A 21 3.92 -7.19 -6.36
CA VAL A 21 3.51 -5.81 -6.57
C VAL A 21 3.58 -5.09 -5.22
N PHE A 22 4.42 -4.06 -5.14
CA PHE A 22 4.52 -3.20 -3.97
C PHE A 22 3.27 -2.32 -3.81
N THR A 23 2.76 -2.22 -2.59
CA THR A 23 1.71 -1.29 -2.22
C THR A 23 1.84 -0.85 -0.76
N ILE A 24 1.00 0.09 -0.33
CA ILE A 24 0.94 0.57 1.05
C ILE A 24 -0.42 0.21 1.64
N LEU A 25 -0.42 -0.31 2.86
CA LEU A 25 -1.65 -0.48 3.63
C LEU A 25 -2.06 0.84 4.27
N GLY A 26 -3.03 1.49 3.64
CA GLY A 26 -3.50 2.83 3.99
C GLY A 26 -3.11 3.84 2.90
N PRO A 27 -3.24 5.15 3.19
CA PRO A 27 -2.94 6.18 2.20
C PRO A 27 -1.47 6.19 1.78
N HIS A 28 -1.26 6.10 0.47
CA HIS A 28 0.05 6.24 -0.14
C HIS A 28 0.34 7.74 -0.38
N LEU A 29 1.25 8.32 0.40
CA LEU A 29 1.63 9.74 0.29
C LEU A 29 2.93 10.00 -0.47
N GLY A 30 3.67 8.96 -0.84
CA GLY A 30 4.90 9.07 -1.60
C GLY A 30 4.58 9.54 -3.01
N HIS A 31 4.55 10.86 -3.20
CA HIS A 31 4.13 11.47 -4.46
C HIS A 31 5.03 11.09 -5.63
N TYR A 32 6.30 10.79 -5.36
CA TYR A 32 7.33 10.35 -6.33
C TYR A 32 7.08 8.96 -6.96
N TYR A 33 5.97 8.27 -6.63
CA TYR A 33 5.56 7.04 -7.30
C TYR A 33 4.57 7.28 -8.45
N GLY A 34 4.01 8.48 -8.57
CA GLY A 34 3.13 8.87 -9.66
C GLY A 34 1.78 9.44 -9.21
N ASP A 35 0.93 9.73 -10.19
CA ASP A 35 -0.29 10.53 -10.01
C ASP A 35 -1.60 9.74 -10.23
N VAL A 36 -1.50 8.44 -10.49
CA VAL A 36 -2.65 7.54 -10.58
C VAL A 36 -2.76 6.76 -9.29
N PHE A 37 -3.87 6.93 -8.58
CA PHE A 37 -4.11 6.22 -7.32
C PHE A 37 -5.01 5.02 -7.60
N ILE A 38 -4.52 3.83 -7.29
CA ILE A 38 -5.27 2.58 -7.41
C ILE A 38 -5.54 2.08 -5.99
N VAL A 39 -6.82 2.00 -5.65
CA VAL A 39 -7.30 1.46 -4.38
C VAL A 39 -7.71 0.01 -4.63
N PHE A 40 -7.15 -0.90 -3.84
CA PHE A 40 -7.49 -2.32 -3.89
C PHE A 40 -8.56 -2.66 -2.84
N LYS A 41 -9.41 -3.63 -3.20
CA LYS A 41 -10.31 -4.33 -2.30
C LYS A 41 -9.52 -5.00 -1.17
N ARG A 42 -9.99 -4.93 0.07
CA ARG A 42 -9.31 -5.50 1.25
C ARG A 42 -9.07 -7.01 1.11
N GLU A 43 -9.94 -7.69 0.39
CA GLU A 43 -9.95 -9.12 0.12
C GLU A 43 -8.64 -9.60 -0.50
N ILE A 44 -7.91 -8.73 -1.22
CA ILE A 44 -6.61 -9.10 -1.81
C ILE A 44 -5.58 -9.54 -0.76
N LEU A 45 -5.73 -9.09 0.51
CA LEU A 45 -4.85 -9.47 1.61
C LEU A 45 -5.03 -10.93 2.05
N HIS A 46 -6.11 -11.58 1.63
CA HIS A 46 -6.36 -13.00 1.87
C HIS A 46 -5.80 -13.90 0.76
N HIS A 47 -5.26 -13.33 -0.33
CA HIS A 47 -4.59 -14.10 -1.37
C HIS A 47 -3.33 -14.78 -0.79
N PRO A 48 -3.06 -16.07 -1.09
CA PRO A 48 -1.93 -16.80 -0.49
C PRO A 48 -0.56 -16.17 -0.73
N ASP A 49 -0.37 -15.53 -1.88
CA ASP A 49 0.86 -14.80 -2.22
C ASP A 49 0.91 -13.35 -1.69
N ALA A 50 -0.15 -12.88 -1.02
CA ALA A 50 -0.15 -11.56 -0.40
C ALA A 50 0.45 -11.61 1.01
N ASN A 51 1.29 -10.64 1.34
CA ASN A 51 1.79 -10.45 2.69
C ASN A 51 2.04 -8.97 2.94
N PHE A 52 2.33 -8.59 4.17
CA PHE A 52 2.71 -7.23 4.49
C PHE A 52 3.70 -7.20 5.64
N SER A 53 4.59 -6.22 5.62
CA SER A 53 5.56 -5.96 6.67
C SER A 53 5.22 -4.66 7.37
N ILE A 54 5.57 -4.56 8.65
CA ILE A 54 5.31 -3.39 9.50
C ILE A 54 5.94 -2.09 8.97
N GLN A 55 6.85 -2.21 8.00
CA GLN A 55 7.49 -1.12 7.29
C GLN A 55 8.04 -1.58 5.92
N ALA A 56 8.46 -0.62 5.10
CA ALA A 56 9.08 -0.87 3.80
C ALA A 56 10.32 -1.78 3.87
N ALA A 57 10.45 -2.72 2.95
CA ALA A 57 11.53 -3.71 2.94
C ALA A 57 12.92 -3.04 2.85
N THR A 58 13.02 -1.97 2.06
CA THR A 58 14.23 -1.16 1.91
C THR A 58 14.66 -0.47 3.22
N SER A 59 13.73 -0.25 4.16
CA SER A 59 14.06 0.31 5.47
C SER A 59 14.76 -0.69 6.38
N TYR A 60 14.50 -2.00 6.20
CA TYR A 60 15.26 -3.05 6.87
C TYR A 60 16.69 -3.07 6.35
N ALA A 61 16.88 -3.12 5.03
CA ALA A 61 18.21 -3.14 4.41
C ALA A 61 19.08 -1.96 4.87
N SER A 62 18.49 -0.75 4.89
CA SER A 62 19.18 0.48 5.33
C SER A 62 19.34 0.65 6.85
N GLY A 63 18.68 -0.20 7.67
CA GLY A 63 18.64 -0.05 9.13
C GLY A 63 17.73 1.08 9.63
N ASN A 64 17.06 1.82 8.73
CA ASN A 64 16.12 2.87 9.10
C ASN A 64 14.90 2.36 9.88
N CYS A 65 14.53 1.07 9.71
CA CYS A 65 13.43 0.48 10.48
C CYS A 65 13.66 0.58 11.99
N PHE A 66 14.88 0.36 12.49
CA PHE A 66 15.17 0.43 13.94
C PHE A 66 15.05 1.85 14.51
N LYS A 67 15.28 2.87 13.69
CA LYS A 67 15.05 4.28 14.07
C LYS A 67 13.55 4.59 14.17
N TRP A 68 12.74 4.05 13.26
CA TRP A 68 11.31 4.36 13.18
C TRP A 68 10.43 3.35 13.94
N ARG A 69 10.99 2.24 14.40
CA ARG A 69 10.37 1.14 15.14
C ARG A 69 11.29 0.68 16.29
N PRO A 70 11.42 1.48 17.36
CA PRO A 70 12.34 1.19 18.46
C PRO A 70 12.01 -0.12 19.19
N TRP A 71 10.78 -0.64 19.05
CA TRP A 71 10.40 -1.95 19.57
C TRP A 71 11.01 -3.14 18.81
N LEU A 72 11.64 -2.93 17.65
CA LEU A 72 12.48 -3.94 17.01
C LEU A 72 13.80 -4.18 17.76
N GLY A 73 14.14 -3.33 18.73
CA GLY A 73 15.37 -3.41 19.49
C GLY A 73 16.58 -2.87 18.73
N THR A 74 17.75 -3.43 19.01
CA THR A 74 19.01 -3.01 18.41
C THR A 74 19.16 -3.58 17.00
N ASP A 75 19.64 -2.75 16.08
CA ASP A 75 19.99 -3.17 14.73
C ASP A 75 21.03 -4.30 14.76
N PRO A 76 20.79 -5.46 14.14
CA PRO A 76 21.74 -6.58 14.12
C PRO A 76 22.99 -6.30 13.27
N GLY A 77 23.07 -5.15 12.59
CA GLY A 77 24.26 -4.62 11.93
C GLY A 77 24.57 -5.21 10.56
N SER A 78 24.38 -6.52 10.39
CA SER A 78 24.59 -7.19 9.10
C SER A 78 23.34 -7.16 8.21
N GLN A 79 23.56 -7.02 6.90
CA GLN A 79 22.51 -7.03 5.89
C GLN A 79 21.72 -8.35 5.91
N ASP A 80 22.39 -9.49 5.99
CA ASP A 80 21.75 -10.80 6.06
C ASP A 80 20.82 -10.95 7.27
N ALA A 81 21.23 -10.46 8.44
CA ALA A 81 20.39 -10.49 9.63
C ALA A 81 19.17 -9.55 9.50
N ARG A 82 19.33 -8.39 8.86
CA ARG A 82 18.23 -7.46 8.56
C ARG A 82 17.23 -8.06 7.57
N VAL A 83 17.72 -8.73 6.51
CA VAL A 83 16.88 -9.45 5.53
C VAL A 83 16.13 -10.60 6.21
N LYS A 84 16.81 -11.38 7.05
CA LYS A 84 16.16 -12.43 7.85
C LYS A 84 15.08 -11.87 8.75
N LEU A 85 15.33 -10.73 9.42
CA LEU A 85 14.35 -10.06 10.26
C LEU A 85 13.14 -9.58 9.43
N PHE A 86 13.38 -8.97 8.27
CA PHE A 86 12.32 -8.57 7.34
C PHE A 86 11.38 -9.75 7.06
N HIS A 87 11.92 -10.90 6.62
CA HIS A 87 11.11 -12.08 6.35
C HIS A 87 10.37 -12.62 7.58
N SER A 88 10.97 -12.59 8.77
CA SER A 88 10.31 -13.05 10.00
C SER A 88 9.22 -12.13 10.53
N THR A 89 9.17 -10.88 10.07
CA THR A 89 8.17 -9.87 10.50
C THR A 89 6.99 -9.74 9.54
N LYS A 90 6.98 -10.51 8.45
CA LYS A 90 5.86 -10.52 7.51
C LYS A 90 4.61 -11.11 8.17
N LEU A 91 3.49 -10.45 7.94
CA LEU A 91 2.16 -10.87 8.33
C LEU A 91 1.34 -11.23 7.09
N HIS A 92 0.35 -12.08 7.28
CA HIS A 92 -0.66 -12.43 6.27
C HIS A 92 -2.01 -12.53 6.96
N ALA A 93 -3.07 -12.11 6.26
CA ALA A 93 -4.46 -12.14 6.76
C ALA A 93 -5.03 -13.55 7.05
N SER A 94 -4.25 -14.62 6.82
CA SER A 94 -4.62 -16.00 7.12
C SER A 94 -4.04 -16.49 8.45
N ILE A 95 -3.13 -15.70 9.05
CA ILE A 95 -2.45 -16.06 10.29
C ILE A 95 -3.27 -15.55 11.48
N PRO A 96 -3.68 -16.43 12.42
CA PRO A 96 -4.39 -15.99 13.62
C PRO A 96 -3.66 -14.89 14.37
N GLY A 97 -4.37 -13.81 14.71
CA GLY A 97 -3.82 -12.69 15.47
C GLY A 97 -3.10 -11.63 14.64
N TYR A 98 -3.10 -11.75 13.30
CA TYR A 98 -2.52 -10.73 12.42
C TYR A 98 -3.18 -9.36 12.64
N GLU A 99 -4.49 -9.30 12.88
CA GLU A 99 -5.25 -8.07 13.10
C GLU A 99 -4.77 -7.38 14.36
N TYR A 100 -4.54 -8.16 15.43
CA TYR A 100 -4.06 -7.64 16.70
C TYR A 100 -2.63 -7.10 16.57
N ALA A 101 -1.73 -7.85 15.91
CA ALA A 101 -0.38 -7.40 15.62
C ALA A 101 -0.37 -6.11 14.79
N THR A 102 -1.21 -6.05 13.75
CA THR A 102 -1.35 -4.88 12.88
C THR A 102 -1.91 -3.68 13.65
N ALA A 103 -2.92 -3.90 14.49
CA ALA A 103 -3.49 -2.84 15.32
C ALA A 103 -2.47 -2.27 16.32
N LEU A 104 -1.71 -3.14 17.01
CA LEU A 104 -0.63 -2.72 17.90
C LEU A 104 0.43 -1.89 17.18
N GLU A 105 0.81 -2.30 15.96
CA GLU A 105 1.75 -1.58 15.12
C GLU A 105 1.23 -0.18 14.75
N LEU A 106 -0.04 -0.06 14.35
CA LEU A 106 -0.66 1.24 14.04
C LEU A 106 -0.74 2.14 15.28
N ILE A 107 -1.10 1.59 16.44
CA ILE A 107 -1.14 2.33 17.71
C ILE A 107 0.26 2.81 18.09
N ALA A 108 1.26 1.93 18.06
CA ALA A 108 2.63 2.24 18.45
C ALA A 108 3.25 3.32 17.54
N THR A 109 3.08 3.18 16.22
CA THR A 109 3.58 4.16 15.25
C THR A 109 2.89 5.50 15.35
N ALA A 110 1.57 5.54 15.59
CA ALA A 110 0.83 6.77 15.82
C ALA A 110 1.30 7.47 17.10
N SER A 111 1.44 6.71 18.20
CA SER A 111 1.90 7.22 19.49
C SER A 111 3.31 7.82 19.42
N GLN A 112 4.23 7.12 18.76
CA GLN A 112 5.61 7.57 18.58
C GLN A 112 5.70 8.82 17.70
N THR A 113 5.05 8.80 16.52
CA THR A 113 5.10 9.91 15.56
C THR A 113 4.50 11.18 16.13
N LEU A 114 3.37 11.06 16.85
CA LEU A 114 2.64 12.18 17.43
C LEU A 114 3.06 12.50 18.87
N LYS A 115 4.11 11.85 19.39
CA LYS A 115 4.67 12.04 20.74
C LYS A 115 3.63 11.94 21.87
N LYS A 116 2.63 11.06 21.72
CA LYS A 116 1.52 10.90 22.67
C LYS A 116 1.92 10.16 23.96
N LYS A 117 2.98 9.34 23.91
CA LYS A 117 3.46 8.50 25.04
C LYS A 117 2.34 7.67 25.70
N SER A 118 1.41 7.14 24.89
CA SER A 118 0.26 6.35 25.34
C SER A 118 -0.12 5.31 24.30
N MET A 119 -0.69 4.18 24.75
CA MET A 119 -1.33 3.18 23.88
C MET A 119 -2.84 3.42 23.70
N ASN A 120 -3.40 4.41 24.42
CA ASN A 120 -4.77 4.85 24.20
C ASN A 120 -4.82 5.77 22.97
N ILE A 121 -4.85 5.14 21.80
CA ILE A 121 -4.86 5.78 20.49
C ILE A 121 -6.13 5.35 19.76
N ASP A 122 -6.95 6.33 19.38
CA ASP A 122 -8.16 6.09 18.60
C ASP A 122 -7.86 6.04 17.09
N LEU A 123 -8.86 5.58 16.33
CA LEU A 123 -8.77 5.50 14.86
C LEU A 123 -8.49 6.87 14.24
N ALA A 124 -9.14 7.93 14.72
CA ALA A 124 -8.93 9.29 14.22
C ALA A 124 -7.47 9.75 14.35
N THR A 125 -6.79 9.38 15.45
CA THR A 125 -5.37 9.65 15.66
C THR A 125 -4.48 8.86 14.72
N ILE A 126 -4.81 7.60 14.43
CA ILE A 126 -4.11 6.77 13.43
C ILE A 126 -4.23 7.41 12.04
N LEU A 127 -5.45 7.77 11.63
CA LEU A 127 -5.71 8.44 10.35
C LEU A 127 -4.95 9.77 10.24
N LYS A 128 -4.98 10.58 11.29
CA LYS A 128 -4.22 11.83 11.36
C LYS A 128 -2.72 11.60 11.17
N ARG A 129 -2.16 10.53 11.75
CA ARG A 129 -0.75 10.20 11.57
C ARG A 129 -0.45 9.80 10.13
N TRP A 130 -1.28 8.98 9.49
CA TRP A 130 -1.09 8.60 8.08
C TRP A 130 -0.98 9.81 7.15
N LEU A 131 -1.78 10.85 7.39
CA LEU A 131 -1.78 12.10 6.59
C LEU A 131 -0.51 12.96 6.75
N THR A 132 0.44 12.55 7.60
CA THR A 132 1.62 13.35 7.96
C THR A 132 2.96 12.69 7.66
N VAL A 133 2.97 11.44 7.19
CA VAL A 133 4.20 10.65 7.05
C VAL A 133 4.43 10.18 5.61
N ASP A 134 5.69 9.95 5.26
CA ASP A 134 6.04 9.33 3.98
C ASP A 134 5.58 7.86 3.93
N SER A 135 5.40 7.34 2.71
CA SER A 135 4.95 5.95 2.49
C SER A 135 5.92 4.91 3.06
N HIS A 136 7.22 5.17 3.09
CA HIS A 136 8.20 4.27 3.73
C HIS A 136 8.03 4.17 5.26
N MET A 137 7.26 5.07 5.88
CA MET A 137 6.94 5.01 7.29
C MET A 137 5.63 4.27 7.58
N ASN A 138 4.88 3.86 6.55
CA ASN A 138 3.66 3.06 6.67
C ASN A 138 3.95 1.56 6.57
N ILE A 139 2.89 0.77 6.73
CA ILE A 139 2.93 -0.68 6.53
C ILE A 139 2.99 -0.93 5.03
N GLU A 140 3.96 -1.72 4.61
CA GLU A 140 4.18 -2.10 3.22
C GLU A 140 3.49 -3.42 2.94
N ALA A 141 2.70 -3.49 1.87
CA ALA A 141 2.11 -4.72 1.39
C ALA A 141 2.78 -5.18 0.10
N HIS A 142 2.90 -6.50 -0.01
CA HIS A 142 3.42 -7.23 -1.14
C HIS A 142 2.27 -8.05 -1.69
N LEU A 143 1.71 -7.60 -2.81
CA LEU A 143 0.61 -8.26 -3.49
C LEU A 143 1.15 -9.30 -4.49
N PRO A 144 0.29 -10.21 -4.98
CA PRO A 144 0.68 -11.17 -6.00
C PRO A 144 1.23 -10.48 -7.24
N GLN A 145 2.14 -11.14 -7.96
CA GLN A 145 2.75 -10.59 -9.18
C GLN A 145 1.70 -10.22 -10.24
N LEU A 146 0.60 -10.99 -10.29
CA LEU A 146 -0.53 -10.76 -11.16
C LEU A 146 -1.75 -10.47 -10.30
N ILE A 147 -2.29 -9.26 -10.43
CA ILE A 147 -3.48 -8.85 -9.71
C ILE A 147 -4.67 -8.85 -10.68
N PRO A 148 -5.69 -9.72 -10.48
CA PRO A 148 -6.92 -9.62 -11.23
C PRO A 148 -7.54 -8.23 -11.09
N LEU A 149 -8.00 -7.65 -12.20
CA LEU A 149 -8.61 -6.31 -12.21
C LEU A 149 -9.86 -6.21 -11.33
N ASP A 150 -10.47 -7.34 -10.95
CA ASP A 150 -11.59 -7.35 -10.02
C ASP A 150 -11.18 -6.97 -8.59
N TYR A 151 -9.90 -7.11 -8.20
CA TYR A 151 -9.41 -6.61 -6.91
C TYR A 151 -9.21 -5.09 -6.88
N ILE A 152 -9.30 -4.40 -8.02
CA ILE A 152 -9.30 -2.94 -8.02
C ILE A 152 -10.66 -2.46 -7.52
N ASP A 153 -10.68 -1.82 -6.36
CA ASP A 153 -11.88 -1.21 -5.80
C ASP A 153 -12.18 0.09 -6.54
N HIS A 154 -11.18 0.97 -6.66
CA HIS A 154 -11.34 2.29 -7.27
C HIS A 154 -10.04 2.83 -7.88
N ILE A 155 -10.16 3.65 -8.92
CA ILE A 155 -9.06 4.36 -9.58
C ILE A 155 -9.33 5.86 -9.51
N TYR A 156 -8.35 6.65 -9.09
CA TYR A 156 -8.37 8.09 -9.23
C TYR A 156 -7.30 8.53 -10.23
N ILE A 157 -7.71 9.38 -11.17
CA ILE A 157 -6.86 9.91 -12.22
C ILE A 157 -7.26 11.35 -12.52
N SER A 158 -6.29 12.22 -12.82
CA SER A 158 -6.59 13.57 -13.30
C SER A 158 -7.09 13.54 -14.74
N GLN A 159 -7.98 14.46 -15.12
CA GLN A 159 -8.57 14.49 -16.45
C GLN A 159 -7.50 14.56 -17.55
N ASN A 160 -6.49 15.40 -17.35
CA ASN A 160 -5.44 15.60 -18.35
C ASN A 160 -4.49 14.39 -18.49
N ILE A 161 -4.24 13.62 -17.42
CA ILE A 161 -3.51 12.35 -17.53
C ILE A 161 -4.38 11.31 -18.24
N PHE A 162 -5.67 11.22 -17.90
CA PHE A 162 -6.56 10.29 -18.59
C PHE A 162 -6.62 10.59 -20.10
N GLU A 163 -6.70 11.86 -20.47
CA GLU A 163 -6.75 12.31 -21.87
C GLU A 163 -5.45 12.11 -22.64
N SER A 164 -4.29 12.06 -21.96
CA SER A 164 -3.00 11.78 -22.59
C SER A 164 -2.83 10.29 -22.94
N LEU A 165 -3.64 9.41 -22.36
CA LEU A 165 -3.67 8.00 -22.74
C LEU A 165 -4.22 7.82 -24.16
N ASN A 166 -3.72 6.81 -24.87
CA ASN A 166 -4.21 6.51 -26.21
C ASN A 166 -5.72 6.15 -26.20
N PRO A 167 -6.45 6.35 -27.33
CA PRO A 167 -7.88 6.12 -27.38
C PRO A 167 -8.34 4.72 -26.97
N ASN A 168 -7.56 3.68 -27.29
CA ASN A 168 -7.89 2.30 -26.95
C ASN A 168 -7.80 2.06 -25.45
N THR A 169 -6.76 2.57 -24.80
CA THR A 169 -6.58 2.50 -23.34
C THR A 169 -7.71 3.24 -22.62
N ARG A 170 -8.08 4.44 -23.08
CA ARG A 170 -9.21 5.19 -22.50
C ARG A 170 -10.51 4.39 -22.59
N LYS A 171 -10.82 3.84 -23.77
CA LYS A 171 -12.00 3.00 -23.98
C LYS A 171 -11.98 1.75 -23.09
N PHE A 172 -10.84 1.08 -22.99
CA PHE A 172 -10.67 -0.09 -22.12
C PHE A 172 -10.94 0.25 -20.65
N ILE A 173 -10.36 1.34 -20.15
CA ILE A 173 -10.54 1.80 -18.78
C ILE A 173 -12.02 2.14 -18.52
N ASP A 174 -12.66 2.89 -19.41
CA ASP A 174 -14.06 3.29 -19.27
C ASP A 174 -15.04 2.12 -19.27
N VAL A 175 -14.73 1.06 -20.03
CA VAL A 175 -15.55 -0.16 -20.05
C VAL A 175 -15.30 -1.01 -18.81
N THR A 176 -14.03 -1.20 -18.43
CA THR A 176 -13.63 -2.15 -17.37
C THR A 176 -13.89 -1.59 -15.96
N PHE A 177 -13.75 -0.27 -15.79
CA PHE A 177 -13.81 0.41 -14.50
C PHE A 177 -14.92 1.46 -14.43
N LYS A 178 -15.95 1.38 -15.28
CA LYS A 178 -17.02 2.41 -15.42
C LYS A 178 -17.50 3.06 -14.12
N ASN A 179 -17.76 2.25 -13.09
CA ASN A 179 -18.28 2.70 -11.78
C ASN A 179 -17.20 2.72 -10.67
N ARG A 180 -15.94 2.49 -11.03
CA ARG A 180 -14.77 2.33 -10.17
C ARG A 180 -13.64 3.27 -10.58
N ILE A 181 -13.95 4.34 -11.30
CA ILE A 181 -12.99 5.36 -11.71
C ILE A 181 -13.54 6.76 -11.45
N THR A 182 -12.74 7.59 -10.78
CA THR A 182 -12.99 9.03 -10.66
C THR A 182 -11.97 9.77 -11.51
N LYS A 183 -12.46 10.41 -12.57
CA LYS A 183 -11.69 11.38 -13.35
C LYS A 183 -11.88 12.74 -12.70
N THR A 184 -10.84 13.26 -12.08
CA THR A 184 -10.93 14.54 -11.38
C THR A 184 -10.70 15.69 -12.35
N SER A 185 -11.34 16.84 -12.11
CA SER A 185 -11.16 18.05 -12.93
C SER A 185 -9.78 18.72 -12.79
N HIS A 186 -8.90 18.19 -11.94
CA HIS A 186 -7.56 18.72 -11.76
C HIS A 186 -6.75 18.58 -13.05
N VAL A 187 -5.92 19.58 -13.35
CA VAL A 187 -4.95 19.58 -14.45
C VAL A 187 -3.57 19.69 -13.83
N ILE A 188 -2.88 18.58 -13.71
CA ILE A 188 -1.53 18.51 -13.10
C ILE A 188 -0.45 18.50 -14.17
N GLU A 189 0.78 18.83 -13.79
CA GLU A 189 1.92 18.80 -14.71
C GLU A 189 2.17 17.36 -15.18
N LEU A 190 2.43 17.13 -16.48
CA LEU A 190 2.62 15.77 -17.02
C LEU A 190 4.04 15.24 -16.77
N ASP A 191 5.00 16.12 -16.55
CA ASP A 191 6.33 15.79 -16.09
C ASP A 191 6.29 15.45 -14.60
N HIS A 192 6.75 14.25 -14.27
CA HIS A 192 6.79 13.76 -12.91
C HIS A 192 8.15 14.06 -12.28
N ASP A 193 8.17 14.92 -11.25
CA ASP A 193 9.37 15.11 -10.41
C ASP A 193 9.51 13.90 -9.46
N GLY A 194 10.13 12.83 -9.96
CA GLY A 194 10.42 11.63 -9.17
C GLY A 194 11.58 11.79 -8.18
N GLY A 195 12.17 12.98 -8.05
CA GLY A 195 13.43 13.18 -7.32
C GLY A 195 13.28 13.47 -5.82
N THR A 196 12.14 14.02 -5.39
CA THR A 196 11.98 14.46 -4.00
C THR A 196 11.17 13.46 -3.17
N PHE A 197 11.84 12.78 -2.23
CA PHE A 197 11.14 11.96 -1.24
C PHE A 197 10.30 12.82 -0.29
N GLY A 198 9.08 12.39 0.00
CA GLY A 198 8.22 13.05 0.98
C GLY A 198 6.73 12.77 0.81
N SER A 199 5.97 13.15 1.83
CA SER A 199 4.53 12.92 1.91
C SER A 199 3.67 13.96 1.18
N LYS A 200 4.29 15.00 0.61
CA LYS A 200 3.59 16.10 -0.07
C LYS A 200 4.36 16.55 -1.30
N PRO A 201 3.69 16.70 -2.46
CA PRO A 201 4.27 17.32 -3.63
C PRO A 201 4.76 18.74 -3.37
N ASN A 202 5.85 19.12 -4.03
CA ASN A 202 6.33 20.51 -4.10
C ASN A 202 5.38 21.39 -4.92
N SER A 203 4.86 20.87 -6.04
CA SER A 203 3.82 21.55 -6.83
C SER A 203 2.55 21.71 -6.02
N LYS A 204 2.05 22.96 -5.97
CA LYS A 204 0.78 23.29 -5.33
C LYS A 204 -0.39 22.54 -5.97
N ILE A 205 -0.40 22.41 -7.29
CA ILE A 205 -1.52 21.81 -8.03
C ILE A 205 -1.55 20.29 -7.79
N ARG A 206 -0.40 19.62 -7.82
CA ARG A 206 -0.28 18.19 -7.44
C ARG A 206 -0.67 17.95 -5.99
N ARG A 207 -0.32 18.88 -5.08
CA ARG A 207 -0.71 18.80 -3.68
C ARG A 207 -2.22 18.91 -3.50
N GLU A 208 -2.86 19.86 -4.16
CA GLU A 208 -4.32 20.02 -4.13
C GLU A 208 -5.03 18.77 -4.68
N TYR A 209 -4.51 18.18 -5.76
CA TYR A 209 -5.01 16.92 -6.32
C TYR A 209 -4.85 15.74 -5.36
N GLN A 210 -3.67 15.58 -4.74
CA GLN A 210 -3.43 14.55 -3.72
C GLN A 210 -4.37 14.74 -2.52
N ASP A 211 -4.46 15.96 -1.97
CA ASP A 211 -5.31 16.28 -0.82
C ASP A 211 -6.79 16.00 -1.11
N PHE A 212 -7.27 16.29 -2.32
CA PHE A 212 -8.62 15.95 -2.77
C PHE A 212 -8.87 14.43 -2.72
N ILE A 213 -7.98 13.63 -3.31
CA ILE A 213 -8.13 12.17 -3.35
C ILE A 213 -8.11 11.60 -1.93
N LEU A 214 -7.16 12.05 -1.10
CA LEU A 214 -7.06 11.60 0.29
C LEU A 214 -8.32 11.91 1.07
N LYS A 215 -8.89 13.10 0.89
CA LYS A 215 -10.15 13.48 1.53
C LYS A 215 -11.28 12.55 1.09
N ASP A 216 -11.44 12.30 -0.20
CA ASP A 216 -12.50 11.43 -0.72
C ASP A 216 -12.36 9.98 -0.21
N ILE A 217 -11.13 9.46 -0.20
CA ILE A 217 -10.83 8.14 0.37
C ILE A 217 -11.19 8.09 1.86
N MET A 218 -10.79 9.10 2.63
CA MET A 218 -11.07 9.17 4.07
C MET A 218 -12.55 9.31 4.39
N ASP A 219 -13.28 10.13 3.63
CA ASP A 219 -14.72 10.31 3.79
C ASP A 219 -15.45 8.97 3.55
N LYS A 220 -15.06 8.23 2.49
CA LYS A 220 -15.60 6.89 2.20
C LYS A 220 -15.30 5.89 3.31
N TYR A 221 -14.06 5.87 3.82
CA TYR A 221 -13.71 5.00 4.95
C TYR A 221 -14.48 5.36 6.22
N GLY A 222 -14.63 6.65 6.54
CA GLY A 222 -15.39 7.10 7.70
C GLY A 222 -16.88 6.73 7.64
N GLN A 223 -17.48 6.71 6.44
CA GLN A 223 -18.87 6.27 6.24
C GLN A 223 -19.04 4.74 6.38
N LEU A 224 -18.01 3.97 6.01
CA LEU A 224 -18.01 2.51 6.16
C LEU A 224 -17.88 2.09 7.63
N ASP A 225 -17.13 2.82 8.46
CA ASP A 225 -16.95 2.52 9.89
C ASP A 225 -18.28 2.58 10.67
N ILE A 226 -19.18 3.50 10.30
CA ILE A 226 -20.51 3.63 10.91
C ILE A 226 -21.42 2.42 10.60
N ASN A 227 -21.16 1.71 9.49
CA ASN A 227 -22.02 0.63 8.98
C ASN A 227 -21.32 -0.75 8.97
N SER A 228 -20.05 -0.81 9.37
CA SER A 228 -19.22 -2.00 9.29
C SER A 228 -19.45 -2.91 10.49
N ILE A 229 -20.34 -3.88 10.32
CA ILE A 229 -20.21 -5.14 11.06
C ILE A 229 -18.98 -5.82 10.44
N SER A 230 -17.88 -5.92 11.18
CA SER A 230 -16.78 -6.83 10.85
C SER A 230 -17.36 -8.24 10.81
N ARG A 231 -17.88 -8.64 9.64
CA ARG A 231 -18.33 -10.01 9.44
C ARG A 231 -17.06 -10.81 9.20
N PRO A 232 -16.75 -11.81 10.04
CA PRO A 232 -15.70 -12.75 9.68
C PRO A 232 -16.02 -13.26 8.28
N ILE A 233 -15.02 -13.24 7.39
CA ILE A 233 -15.18 -13.78 6.05
C ILE A 233 -15.57 -15.25 6.21
N GLN A 234 -16.84 -15.55 5.98
CA GLN A 234 -17.33 -16.92 5.88
C GLN A 234 -17.00 -17.40 4.47
N GLY A 235 -15.76 -17.88 4.30
CA GLY A 235 -15.32 -18.53 3.07
C GLY A 235 -15.64 -20.03 3.11
N THR A 236 -15.95 -20.59 1.95
CA THR A 236 -15.96 -22.05 1.76
C THR A 236 -14.57 -22.49 1.30
N ILE A 237 -13.95 -23.44 1.99
CA ILE A 237 -12.74 -24.10 1.51
C ILE A 237 -13.18 -25.10 0.44
N ILE A 238 -12.80 -24.86 -0.81
CA ILE A 238 -12.93 -25.84 -1.89
C ILE A 238 -11.54 -26.43 -2.14
N THR A 239 -11.37 -27.71 -1.85
CA THR A 239 -10.14 -28.43 -2.20
C THR A 239 -10.27 -28.90 -3.64
N ILE A 240 -9.46 -28.35 -4.54
CA ILE A 240 -9.39 -28.80 -5.93
C ILE A 240 -8.21 -29.77 -6.03
N PRO A 241 -8.37 -30.97 -6.63
CA PRO A 241 -7.24 -31.87 -6.88
C PRO A 241 -6.20 -31.17 -7.78
N ALA A 242 -4.93 -31.54 -7.62
CA ALA A 242 -3.86 -31.02 -8.46
C ALA A 242 -4.17 -31.33 -9.94
N THR A 243 -4.49 -30.30 -10.71
CA THR A 243 -4.48 -30.37 -12.17
C THR A 243 -3.04 -30.28 -12.62
N ASP A 244 -2.58 -31.30 -13.32
CA ASP A 244 -1.31 -31.28 -14.03
C ASP A 244 -1.45 -30.28 -15.18
N PHE A 245 -0.90 -29.07 -15.03
CA PHE A 245 -0.89 -28.03 -16.07
C PHE A 245 0.27 -28.26 -17.05
N ASN A 246 0.39 -29.48 -17.56
CA ASN A 246 1.29 -29.82 -18.65
C ASN A 246 0.53 -29.68 -19.97
N ASP A 247 0.52 -28.46 -20.52
CA ASP A 247 0.37 -28.19 -21.96
C ASP A 247 1.32 -27.05 -22.36
#